data_AF-A0A5B6Z5I7-F1
#
_entry.id   AF-A0A5B6Z5I7-F1
#
_cell.length_a   1.000
_cell.length_b   1.000
_cell.length_c   1.000
_cell.angle_alpha   90.00
_cell.angle_beta   90.00
_cell.angle_gamma   90.00
#
_symmetry.space_group_name_H-M   'P 1'
#
loop_
_entity.id
_entity.type
_entity.pdbx_description
1 polymer ?
#
loop_
_entity_poly.entity_id
_entity_poly.type
_entity_poly.pdbx_seq_one_letter_code
_entity_poly.pdbx_strand_id
1 'polypeptide(L)'
;FQKMSENVNHISSKEDCKDRVIPDIYTFNTMLDACAAKQRWNDLEYVYKQMLHHGYHFNAKRHLRMILDTCRAGKGELLETTWKHFAQADRTPPPLLIKEMFRMKLEQDDHAAALSCIASHCSSESLVFSHKAWLNFFKENAHRFRKGTLVSLIHEGSILISRNDSQNPIFQNLITACREFLRTHITDAGIDQTEALSRLQSETALKF
;
A
#
# COMPACT_ATOMS: atom_id res chain seq x y z
N PHE A 1 25.42 15.13 5.98
CA PHE A 1 23.97 14.85 6.07
C PHE A 1 23.44 15.10 7.47
N GLN A 2 23.96 14.43 8.50
CA GLN A 2 23.51 14.65 9.89
C GLN A 2 23.65 16.10 10.37
N LYS A 3 24.74 16.80 9.99
CA LYS A 3 24.92 18.24 10.28
C LYS A 3 23.89 19.20 9.64
N MET A 4 23.10 18.79 8.66
CA MET A 4 22.07 19.65 8.04
C MET A 4 20.70 19.53 8.72
N SER A 5 20.50 18.53 9.59
CA SER A 5 19.19 18.16 10.15
C SER A 5 18.92 18.71 11.55
N GLU A 6 19.95 18.98 12.34
CA GLU A 6 19.81 18.96 13.80
C GLU A 6 19.18 20.24 14.39
N ASN A 7 19.03 21.32 13.62
CA ASN A 7 18.76 22.64 14.20
C ASN A 7 17.49 23.34 13.67
N VAL A 8 16.38 22.61 13.52
CA VAL A 8 15.08 23.22 13.17
C VAL A 8 14.31 23.73 14.42
N ASN A 9 14.64 23.25 15.62
CA ASN A 9 13.85 23.54 16.83
C ASN A 9 14.50 24.49 17.86
N HIS A 10 15.57 25.22 17.51
CA HIS A 10 16.11 26.29 18.36
C HIS A 10 16.14 27.62 17.60
N ILE A 11 15.03 28.37 17.70
CA ILE A 11 14.92 29.73 17.19
C ILE A 11 15.27 30.69 18.32
N SER A 12 16.46 31.33 18.28
CA SER A 12 16.71 32.49 19.17
C SER A 12 17.75 33.52 18.74
N SER A 13 18.28 33.54 17.51
CA SER A 13 19.11 34.69 17.08
C SER A 13 19.05 34.97 15.58
N LYS A 14 19.01 36.27 15.24
CA LYS A 14 19.05 36.84 13.88
C LYS A 14 20.41 36.64 13.18
N GLU A 15 21.43 36.14 13.88
CA GLU A 15 22.81 36.02 13.38
C GLU A 15 23.13 34.66 12.73
N ASP A 16 22.28 33.64 12.94
CA ASP A 16 22.44 32.28 12.41
C ASP A 16 22.04 32.10 10.93
N CYS A 17 21.54 33.16 10.30
CA CYS A 17 20.93 33.11 8.96
C CYS A 17 21.95 33.28 7.82
N LYS A 18 23.19 33.73 8.10
CA LYS A 18 24.17 34.07 7.05
C LYS A 18 24.79 32.86 6.33
N ASP A 19 24.77 31.67 6.94
CA ASP A 19 25.43 30.47 6.39
C ASP A 19 24.48 29.28 6.16
N ARG A 20 23.16 29.44 6.31
CA ARG A 20 22.21 28.34 6.13
C ARG A 20 21.66 28.31 4.71
N VAL A 21 22.18 27.39 3.89
CA VAL A 21 21.59 27.04 2.60
C VAL A 21 20.27 26.32 2.84
N ILE A 22 19.15 26.97 2.54
CA ILE A 22 17.82 26.37 2.61
C ILE A 22 17.68 25.44 1.40
N PRO A 23 17.47 24.12 1.59
CA PRO A 23 17.29 23.20 0.48
C PRO A 23 16.03 23.57 -0.31
N ASP A 24 16.18 23.69 -1.62
CA ASP A 24 15.05 23.86 -2.52
C ASP A 24 14.50 22.51 -3.00
N ILE A 25 13.43 22.56 -3.81
CA ILE A 25 12.82 21.34 -4.36
C ILE A 25 13.79 20.54 -5.22
N TYR A 26 14.74 21.18 -5.92
CA TYR A 26 15.73 20.48 -6.74
C TYR A 26 16.74 19.73 -5.87
N THR A 27 17.12 20.31 -4.74
CA THR A 27 17.97 19.70 -3.73
C THR A 27 17.30 18.44 -3.17
N PHE A 28 16.04 18.53 -2.74
CA PHE A 28 15.29 17.36 -2.27
C PHE A 28 15.14 16.29 -3.35
N ASN A 29 14.77 16.68 -4.57
CA ASN A 29 14.62 15.75 -5.68
C ASN A 29 15.92 14.98 -5.96
N THR A 30 17.05 15.69 -5.99
CA THR A 30 18.37 15.07 -6.20
C THR A 30 18.70 14.07 -5.10
N MET A 31 18.41 14.41 -3.84
CA MET A 31 18.64 13.51 -2.71
C MET A 31 17.72 12.28 -2.76
N LEU A 32 16.44 12.46 -3.10
CA LEU A 32 15.48 11.35 -3.27
C LEU A 32 15.93 10.40 -4.39
N ASP A 33 16.32 10.95 -5.55
CA ASP A 33 16.78 10.18 -6.70
C ASP A 33 18.05 9.37 -6.34
N ALA A 34 19.00 9.97 -5.61
CA ALA A 34 20.20 9.29 -5.14
C ALA A 34 19.90 8.17 -4.11
N CYS A 35 18.95 8.40 -3.20
CA CYS A 35 18.55 7.39 -2.21
C CYS A 35 17.82 6.22 -2.89
N ALA A 36 16.92 6.50 -3.84
CA ALA A 36 16.18 5.49 -4.59
C ALA A 36 17.13 4.62 -5.43
N ALA A 37 18.07 5.25 -6.15
CA ALA A 37 19.06 4.54 -6.97
C ALA A 37 19.95 3.59 -6.15
N LYS A 38 20.25 3.94 -4.89
CA LYS A 38 21.04 3.12 -3.96
C LYS A 38 20.18 2.25 -3.04
N GLN A 39 18.85 2.24 -3.22
CA GLN A 39 17.90 1.52 -2.36
C GLN A 39 18.05 1.84 -0.86
N ARG A 40 18.46 3.06 -0.53
CA ARG A 40 18.59 3.55 0.85
C ARG A 40 17.25 4.03 1.34
N TRP A 41 16.34 3.11 1.63
CA TRP A 41 14.94 3.42 1.93
C TRP A 41 14.74 4.28 3.17
N ASN A 42 15.52 4.05 4.22
CA ASN A 42 15.46 4.87 5.45
C ASN A 42 15.91 6.32 5.17
N ASP A 43 17.00 6.50 4.40
CA ASP A 43 17.48 7.83 4.00
C ASP A 43 16.44 8.51 3.09
N LEU A 44 15.85 7.76 2.15
CA LEU A 44 14.80 8.25 1.26
C LEU A 44 13.59 8.75 2.05
N GLU A 45 13.13 7.98 3.03
CA GLU A 45 12.01 8.34 3.88
C GLU A 45 12.30 9.61 4.70
N TYR A 46 13.49 9.67 5.30
CA TYR A 46 13.94 10.84 6.03
C TYR A 46 13.95 12.09 5.13
N VAL A 47 14.57 12.02 3.95
CA VAL A 47 14.62 13.13 2.99
C VAL A 47 13.21 13.54 2.55
N TYR A 48 12.33 12.58 2.31
CA TYR A 48 10.95 12.85 1.91
C TYR A 48 10.16 13.57 3.02
N LYS A 49 10.30 13.16 4.29
CA LYS A 49 9.69 13.87 5.42
C LYS A 49 10.21 15.30 5.53
N GLN A 50 11.51 15.50 5.33
CA GLN A 50 12.09 16.85 5.33
C GLN A 50 11.53 17.71 4.19
N MET A 51 11.39 17.15 2.98
CA MET A 51 10.76 17.84 1.85
C MET A 51 9.34 18.33 2.22
N LEU A 52 8.50 17.45 2.79
CA LEU A 52 7.15 17.82 3.23
C LEU A 52 7.16 18.89 4.33
N HIS A 53 8.09 18.79 5.29
CA HIS A 53 8.23 19.74 6.38
C HIS A 53 8.64 21.15 5.90
N HIS A 54 9.45 21.23 4.83
CA HIS A 54 9.82 22.50 4.18
C HIS A 54 8.71 23.07 3.27
N GLY A 55 7.51 22.50 3.32
CA GLY A 55 6.34 22.98 2.57
C GLY A 55 6.29 22.50 1.11
N TYR A 56 7.21 21.64 0.68
CA TYR A 56 7.14 21.04 -0.65
C TYR A 56 6.17 19.86 -0.65
N HIS A 57 5.33 19.77 -1.67
CA HIS A 57 4.24 18.78 -1.70
C HIS A 57 4.60 17.49 -2.44
N PHE A 58 3.79 16.46 -2.18
CA PHE A 58 3.77 15.27 -3.02
C PHE A 58 3.49 15.63 -4.49
N ASN A 59 4.29 15.07 -5.40
CA ASN A 59 4.10 15.15 -6.84
C ASN A 59 3.94 13.72 -7.39
N ALA A 60 2.76 13.42 -7.95
CA ALA A 60 2.45 12.08 -8.45
C ALA A 60 3.40 11.58 -9.54
N LYS A 61 3.87 12.46 -10.44
CA LYS A 61 4.79 12.07 -11.51
C LYS A 61 6.18 11.71 -10.97
N ARG A 62 6.58 12.32 -9.85
CA ARG A 62 7.92 12.14 -9.27
C ARG A 62 7.95 11.08 -8.17
N HIS A 63 7.09 11.22 -7.18
CA HIS A 63 7.21 10.48 -5.93
C HIS A 63 6.49 9.13 -5.95
N LEU A 64 5.46 8.97 -6.79
CA LEU A 64 4.62 7.77 -6.78
C LEU A 64 5.42 6.50 -7.02
N ARG A 65 6.32 6.49 -8.02
CA ARG A 65 7.14 5.32 -8.31
C ARG A 65 8.03 4.94 -7.13
N MET A 66 8.70 5.91 -6.52
CA MET A 66 9.57 5.68 -5.36
C MET A 66 8.79 5.06 -4.20
N ILE A 67 7.58 5.56 -3.91
CA ILE A 67 6.73 5.03 -2.84
C ILE A 67 6.31 3.59 -3.13
N LEU A 68 5.91 3.28 -4.37
CA LEU A 68 5.56 1.91 -4.73
C LEU A 68 6.76 0.97 -4.64
N ASP A 69 7.96 1.44 -4.99
CA ASP A 69 9.19 0.65 -4.90
C ASP A 69 9.60 0.42 -3.45
N THR A 70 9.40 1.39 -2.53
CA THR A 70 9.62 1.16 -1.10
C THR A 70 8.64 0.14 -0.53
N CYS A 71 7.37 0.18 -0.93
CA CYS A 71 6.36 -0.81 -0.52
C CYS A 71 6.73 -2.23 -0.98
N ARG A 72 7.23 -2.37 -2.21
CA ARG A 72 7.74 -3.67 -2.71
C ARG A 72 8.93 -4.18 -1.91
N ALA A 73 9.77 -3.28 -1.39
CA ALA A 73 10.87 -3.61 -0.49
C ALA A 73 10.45 -3.85 0.98
N GLY A 74 9.14 -3.84 1.28
CA GLY A 74 8.61 -4.00 2.64
C GLY A 74 8.78 -2.76 3.53
N LYS A 75 9.06 -1.59 2.94
CA LYS A 75 9.24 -0.29 3.62
C LYS A 75 8.03 0.60 3.38
N GLY A 76 6.95 0.28 4.10
CA GLY A 76 5.65 0.94 4.00
C GLY A 76 5.56 2.30 4.69
N GLU A 77 6.56 2.70 5.48
CA GLU A 77 6.47 3.93 6.30
C GLU A 77 6.33 5.19 5.44
N LEU A 78 6.96 5.18 4.25
CA LEU A 78 6.84 6.26 3.29
C LEU A 78 5.41 6.40 2.74
N LEU A 79 4.75 5.29 2.44
CA LEU A 79 3.36 5.27 1.99
C LEU A 79 2.43 5.82 3.07
N GLU A 80 2.62 5.43 4.34
CA GLU A 80 1.86 5.96 5.47
C GLU A 80 2.10 7.46 5.67
N THR A 81 3.35 7.91 5.52
CA THR A 81 3.71 9.33 5.59
C THR A 81 2.97 10.13 4.51
N THR A 82 3.01 9.65 3.26
CA THR A 82 2.27 10.28 2.15
C THR A 82 0.76 10.27 2.40
N TRP A 83 0.21 9.18 2.94
CA TRP A 83 -1.22 9.07 3.26
C TRP A 83 -1.66 10.09 4.31
N LYS A 84 -0.88 10.23 5.40
CA LYS A 84 -1.12 11.25 6.42
C LYS A 84 -1.07 12.65 5.84
N HIS A 85 -0.15 12.92 4.92
CA HIS A 85 -0.08 14.22 4.23
C HIS A 85 -1.34 14.52 3.40
N PHE A 86 -1.90 13.52 2.70
CA PHE A 86 -3.17 13.67 1.98
C PHE A 86 -4.35 13.92 2.92
N ALA A 87 -4.45 13.17 4.02
CA ALA A 87 -5.51 13.34 5.01
C ALA A 87 -5.46 14.73 5.67
N GLN A 88 -4.27 15.21 6.04
CA GLN A 88 -4.08 16.54 6.64
C GLN A 88 -4.44 17.68 5.66
N ALA A 89 -4.23 17.47 4.37
CA ALA A 89 -4.53 18.44 3.33
C ALA A 89 -5.97 18.35 2.81
N ASP A 90 -6.79 17.43 3.34
CA ASP A 90 -8.12 17.07 2.83
C ASP A 90 -8.12 16.82 1.30
N ARG A 91 -7.11 16.07 0.83
CA ARG A 91 -6.93 15.75 -0.59
C ARG A 91 -7.08 14.26 -0.82
N THR A 92 -7.70 13.90 -1.94
CA THR A 92 -7.81 12.51 -2.38
C THR A 92 -6.47 11.98 -2.89
N PRO A 93 -5.95 10.86 -2.34
CA PRO A 93 -4.75 10.22 -2.88
C PRO A 93 -4.97 9.69 -4.31
N PRO A 94 -3.93 9.64 -5.15
CA PRO A 94 -3.97 8.92 -6.42
C PRO A 94 -4.46 7.47 -6.28
N PRO A 95 -5.25 6.93 -7.23
CA PRO A 95 -5.82 5.59 -7.12
C PRO A 95 -4.80 4.46 -6.89
N LEU A 96 -3.58 4.60 -7.43
CA LEU A 96 -2.51 3.62 -7.20
C LEU A 96 -2.02 3.62 -5.75
N LEU A 97 -1.99 4.77 -5.08
CA LEU A 97 -1.68 4.84 -3.64
C LEU A 97 -2.81 4.25 -2.81
N ILE A 98 -4.07 4.44 -3.22
CA ILE A 98 -5.22 3.82 -2.54
C ILE A 98 -5.13 2.30 -2.62
N LYS A 99 -4.85 1.72 -3.80
CA LYS A 99 -4.68 0.27 -3.96
C LYS A 99 -3.52 -0.29 -3.15
N GLU A 100 -2.41 0.44 -3.09
CA GLU A 100 -1.24 0.00 -2.32
C GLU A 100 -1.47 0.11 -0.80
N MET A 101 -2.15 1.16 -0.33
CA MET A 101 -2.55 1.28 1.07
C MET A 101 -3.55 0.18 1.46
N PHE A 102 -4.53 -0.08 0.60
CA PHE A 102 -5.48 -1.18 0.78
C PHE A 102 -4.76 -2.53 0.90
N ARG A 103 -3.80 -2.83 0.01
CA ARG A 103 -2.95 -4.03 0.09
C ARG A 103 -2.25 -4.12 1.43
N MET A 104 -1.54 -3.06 1.82
CA MET A 104 -0.73 -3.06 3.03
C MET A 104 -1.58 -3.30 4.28
N LYS A 105 -2.79 -2.72 4.35
CA LYS A 105 -3.71 -2.96 5.47
C LYS A 105 -4.27 -4.38 5.48
N LEU A 106 -4.52 -4.98 4.31
CA LEU A 106 -4.87 -6.41 4.23
C LEU A 106 -3.72 -7.33 4.67
N GLU A 107 -2.48 -7.04 4.30
CA GLU A 107 -1.31 -7.81 4.77
C GLU A 107 -1.17 -7.74 6.30
N GLN A 108 -1.58 -6.61 6.89
CA GLN A 108 -1.65 -6.40 8.35
C GLN A 108 -2.91 -7.01 9.01
N ASP A 109 -3.79 -7.67 8.23
CA ASP A 109 -5.07 -8.22 8.67
C ASP A 109 -6.03 -7.16 9.28
N ASP A 110 -5.85 -5.89 8.92
CA ASP A 110 -6.70 -4.76 9.30
C ASP A 110 -7.72 -4.48 8.18
N HIS A 111 -8.77 -5.32 8.13
CA HIS A 111 -9.81 -5.24 7.10
C HIS A 111 -10.61 -3.93 7.19
N ALA A 112 -10.82 -3.41 8.39
CA ALA A 112 -11.56 -2.18 8.61
C ALA A 112 -10.83 -0.97 8.02
N ALA A 113 -9.54 -0.80 8.34
CA ALA A 113 -8.73 0.26 7.76
C ALA A 113 -8.58 0.08 6.24
N ALA A 114 -8.40 -1.15 5.76
CA ALA A 114 -8.34 -1.43 4.33
C ALA A 114 -9.61 -0.92 3.61
N LEU A 115 -10.80 -1.33 4.07
CA LEU A 115 -12.06 -0.91 3.48
C LEU A 115 -12.29 0.60 3.59
N SER A 116 -11.85 1.22 4.69
CA SER A 116 -11.91 2.68 4.87
C SER A 116 -11.09 3.42 3.81
N CYS A 117 -9.94 2.90 3.38
CA CYS A 117 -9.11 3.52 2.34
C CYS A 117 -9.88 3.69 1.02
N ILE A 118 -10.81 2.79 0.74
CA ILE A 118 -11.65 2.83 -0.45
C ILE A 118 -12.85 3.74 -0.24
N ALA A 119 -13.53 3.61 0.91
CA ALA A 119 -14.76 4.36 1.23
C ALA A 119 -14.55 5.88 1.19
N SER A 120 -13.46 6.36 1.80
CA SER A 120 -13.23 7.78 2.01
C SER A 120 -12.74 8.54 0.77
N HIS A 121 -12.35 7.82 -0.29
CA HIS A 121 -11.55 8.41 -1.38
C HIS A 121 -12.01 8.03 -2.79
N CYS A 122 -13.08 7.24 -2.93
CA CYS A 122 -13.52 6.73 -4.22
C CYS A 122 -14.96 7.12 -4.53
N SER A 123 -15.19 7.69 -5.73
CA SER A 123 -16.53 7.88 -6.30
C SER A 123 -17.04 6.57 -6.93
N SER A 124 -18.34 6.34 -6.85
CA SER A 124 -19.05 5.16 -7.39
C SER A 124 -18.81 4.90 -8.88
N GLU A 125 -18.41 5.92 -9.64
CA GLU A 125 -18.20 5.82 -11.10
C GLU A 125 -16.75 5.49 -11.52
N SER A 126 -15.85 5.21 -10.57
CA SER A 126 -14.45 5.00 -10.89
C SER A 126 -14.18 3.64 -11.57
N LEU A 127 -13.91 3.68 -12.88
CA LEU A 127 -13.47 2.51 -13.67
C LEU A 127 -12.21 1.83 -13.10
N VAL A 128 -11.41 2.58 -12.34
CA VAL A 128 -10.18 2.09 -11.68
C VAL A 128 -10.48 1.00 -10.64
N PHE A 129 -11.71 0.96 -10.13
CA PHE A 129 -12.19 -0.01 -9.14
C PHE A 129 -13.33 -0.89 -9.67
N SER A 130 -13.27 -1.20 -10.97
CA SER A 130 -14.13 -2.21 -11.59
C SER A 130 -13.87 -3.62 -11.04
N HIS A 131 -14.82 -4.53 -11.23
CA HIS A 131 -14.67 -5.94 -10.90
C HIS A 131 -13.37 -6.54 -11.49
N LYS A 132 -13.12 -6.31 -12.78
CA LYS A 132 -11.90 -6.77 -13.47
C LYS A 132 -10.63 -6.22 -12.83
N ALA A 133 -10.64 -4.95 -12.43
CA ALA A 133 -9.48 -4.34 -11.78
C ALA A 133 -9.19 -4.96 -10.40
N TRP A 134 -10.22 -5.28 -9.63
CA TRP A 134 -10.06 -5.99 -8.35
C TRP A 134 -9.63 -7.44 -8.53
N LEU A 135 -10.20 -8.15 -9.50
CA LEU A 135 -9.79 -9.53 -9.80
C LEU A 135 -8.31 -9.60 -10.19
N ASN A 136 -7.86 -8.70 -11.06
CA ASN A 136 -6.45 -8.59 -11.43
C ASN A 136 -5.58 -8.25 -10.20
N PHE A 137 -6.02 -7.32 -9.35
CA PHE A 137 -5.33 -7.00 -8.10
C PHE A 137 -5.12 -8.23 -7.22
N PHE A 138 -6.14 -9.07 -7.03
CA PHE A 138 -6.00 -10.30 -6.23
C PHE A 138 -5.05 -11.30 -6.89
N LYS A 139 -5.14 -11.49 -8.21
CA LYS A 139 -4.23 -12.38 -8.96
C LYS A 139 -2.77 -11.96 -8.85
N GLU A 140 -2.47 -10.68 -9.06
CA GLU A 140 -1.12 -10.13 -8.97
C GLU A 140 -0.51 -10.26 -7.56
N ASN A 141 -1.35 -10.41 -6.54
CA ASN A 141 -0.95 -10.37 -5.14
C ASN A 141 -1.34 -11.62 -4.36
N ALA A 142 -1.64 -12.71 -5.06
CA ALA A 142 -2.01 -13.99 -4.50
C ALA A 142 -1.00 -14.48 -3.45
N HIS A 143 0.29 -14.30 -3.73
CA HIS A 143 1.39 -14.71 -2.86
C HIS A 143 1.47 -13.95 -1.53
N ARG A 144 0.77 -12.81 -1.39
CA ARG A 144 0.84 -11.93 -0.21
C ARG A 144 -0.32 -12.15 0.76
N PHE A 145 -1.40 -12.77 0.30
CA PHE A 145 -2.63 -12.89 1.07
C PHE A 145 -2.90 -14.33 1.49
N ARG A 146 -3.11 -14.53 2.80
CA ARG A 146 -3.63 -15.79 3.33
C ARG A 146 -5.10 -15.94 2.93
N LYS A 147 -5.56 -17.18 2.73
CA LYS A 147 -6.99 -17.48 2.51
C LYS A 147 -7.88 -16.84 3.57
N GLY A 148 -7.51 -16.99 4.85
CA GLY A 148 -8.26 -16.45 5.98
C GLY A 148 -8.47 -14.94 5.88
N THR A 149 -7.42 -14.18 5.55
CA THR A 149 -7.48 -12.73 5.36
C THR A 149 -8.51 -12.32 4.30
N LEU A 150 -8.57 -13.04 3.18
CA LEU A 150 -9.54 -12.76 2.11
C LEU A 150 -10.97 -13.17 2.47
N VAL A 151 -11.15 -14.24 3.25
CA VAL A 151 -12.47 -14.63 3.78
C VAL A 151 -12.98 -13.56 4.76
N SER A 152 -12.13 -13.08 5.67
CA SER A 152 -12.47 -11.98 6.58
C SER A 152 -12.80 -10.69 5.84
N LEU A 153 -12.06 -10.34 4.78
CA LEU A 153 -12.39 -9.22 3.91
C LEU A 153 -13.79 -9.34 3.30
N ILE A 154 -14.17 -10.53 2.82
CA ILE A 154 -15.52 -10.76 2.28
C ILE A 154 -16.58 -10.56 3.35
N HIS A 155 -16.34 -11.05 4.57
CA HIS A 155 -17.27 -10.91 5.69
C HIS A 155 -17.47 -9.44 6.06
N GLU A 156 -16.38 -8.73 6.37
CA GLU A 156 -16.41 -7.31 6.76
C GLU A 156 -16.99 -6.41 5.66
N GLY A 157 -16.58 -6.63 4.40
CA GLY A 157 -17.12 -5.86 3.28
C GLY A 157 -18.61 -6.14 3.04
N SER A 158 -19.09 -7.37 3.30
CA SER A 158 -20.53 -7.68 3.22
C SER A 158 -21.32 -6.95 4.30
N ILE A 159 -20.78 -6.84 5.52
CA ILE A 159 -21.40 -6.06 6.61
C ILE A 159 -21.50 -4.57 6.22
N LEU A 160 -20.44 -3.99 5.64
CA LEU A 160 -20.46 -2.59 5.18
C LEU A 160 -21.50 -2.34 4.09
N ILE A 161 -21.61 -3.26 3.12
CA ILE A 161 -22.63 -3.19 2.06
C ILE A 161 -24.03 -3.18 2.66
N SER A 162 -24.30 -4.02 3.67
CA SER A 162 -25.62 -4.11 4.30
C SER A 162 -25.98 -2.88 5.14
N ARG A 163 -24.99 -2.13 5.66
CA ARG A 163 -25.24 -0.98 6.55
C ARG A 163 -25.52 0.35 5.85
N ASN A 164 -25.02 0.54 4.63
CA ASN A 164 -24.96 1.87 4.02
C ASN A 164 -26.16 2.21 3.11
N ASP A 165 -27.15 1.33 2.93
CA ASP A 165 -28.36 1.42 2.05
C ASP A 165 -28.12 1.88 0.59
N SER A 166 -26.90 2.27 0.28
CA SER A 166 -26.38 2.73 -0.99
C SER A 166 -25.52 1.61 -1.53
N GLN A 167 -25.94 1.03 -2.65
CA GLN A 167 -25.17 0.06 -3.40
C GLN A 167 -23.91 0.73 -3.95
N ASN A 168 -22.87 0.90 -3.14
CA ASN A 168 -21.60 1.39 -3.65
C ASN A 168 -21.02 0.27 -4.55
N PRO A 169 -20.99 0.48 -5.89
CA PRO A 169 -20.58 -0.56 -6.83
C PRO A 169 -19.12 -0.96 -6.62
N ILE A 170 -18.30 -0.11 -5.99
CA ILE A 170 -16.90 -0.42 -5.71
C ILE A 170 -16.77 -1.57 -4.71
N PHE A 171 -17.54 -1.54 -3.62
CA PHE A 171 -17.51 -2.63 -2.64
C PHE A 171 -18.11 -3.91 -3.20
N GLN A 172 -19.20 -3.80 -3.99
CA GLN A 172 -19.75 -4.96 -4.68
C GLN A 172 -18.73 -5.60 -5.63
N ASN A 173 -18.08 -4.79 -6.46
CA ASN A 173 -17.02 -5.23 -7.36
C ASN A 173 -15.85 -5.89 -6.59
N LEU A 174 -15.43 -5.30 -5.47
CA LEU A 174 -14.36 -5.84 -4.63
C LEU A 174 -14.73 -7.22 -4.08
N ILE A 175 -15.91 -7.34 -3.47
CA ILE A 175 -16.34 -8.56 -2.77
C ILE A 175 -16.65 -9.69 -3.75
N THR A 176 -17.30 -9.37 -4.88
CA THR A 176 -17.55 -10.35 -5.95
C THR A 176 -16.24 -10.84 -6.60
N ALA A 177 -15.30 -9.93 -6.90
CA ALA A 177 -13.99 -10.31 -7.42
C ALA A 177 -13.17 -11.15 -6.43
N CYS A 178 -13.24 -10.83 -5.13
CA CYS A 178 -12.57 -11.60 -4.09
C CYS A 178 -13.16 -13.02 -4.00
N ARG A 179 -14.49 -13.16 -4.01
CA ARG A 179 -15.16 -14.48 -4.04
C ARG A 179 -14.77 -15.28 -5.28
N GLU A 180 -14.74 -14.66 -6.45
CA GLU A 180 -14.31 -15.32 -7.69
C GLU A 180 -12.86 -15.79 -7.59
N PHE A 181 -11.95 -14.95 -7.10
CA PHE A 181 -10.55 -15.31 -6.88
C PHE A 181 -10.41 -16.51 -5.92
N LEU A 182 -11.11 -16.53 -4.79
CA LEU A 182 -11.08 -17.67 -3.86
C LEU A 182 -11.61 -18.95 -4.49
N ARG A 183 -12.66 -18.88 -5.31
CA ARG A 183 -13.24 -20.04 -6.01
C ARG A 183 -12.29 -20.63 -7.05
N THR A 184 -11.50 -19.79 -7.70
CA THR A 184 -10.66 -20.19 -8.86
C THR A 184 -9.23 -20.55 -8.49
N HIS A 185 -8.69 -20.01 -7.39
CA HIS A 185 -7.26 -20.13 -7.07
C HIS A 185 -6.95 -20.86 -5.75
N ILE A 186 -7.96 -21.25 -4.96
CA ILE A 186 -7.75 -21.94 -3.68
C ILE A 186 -8.19 -23.40 -3.70
N THR A 187 -8.98 -23.80 -4.69
CA THR A 187 -9.26 -25.22 -4.97
C THR A 187 -8.06 -25.94 -5.55
N ASP A 188 -7.17 -25.28 -6.29
CA ASP A 188 -5.95 -25.90 -6.86
C ASP A 188 -4.89 -26.24 -5.80
N ALA A 189 -4.71 -25.41 -4.77
CA ALA A 189 -3.70 -25.66 -3.73
C ALA A 189 -4.05 -26.85 -2.80
N GLY A 190 -5.30 -27.30 -2.80
CA GLY A 190 -5.74 -28.47 -2.02
C GLY A 190 -5.54 -29.81 -2.72
N ILE A 191 -5.39 -29.80 -4.06
CA ILE A 191 -5.24 -31.01 -4.87
C ILE A 191 -3.76 -31.46 -4.87
N ASP A 192 -2.81 -30.52 -4.93
CA ASP A 192 -1.38 -30.86 -4.91
C ASP A 192 -0.92 -31.54 -3.60
N GLN A 193 -1.49 -31.16 -2.44
CA GLN A 193 -1.13 -31.79 -1.16
C GLN A 193 -1.75 -33.18 -0.99
N THR A 194 -2.93 -33.43 -1.57
CA THR A 194 -3.60 -34.73 -1.51
C THR A 194 -3.04 -35.72 -2.53
N GLU A 195 -2.59 -35.27 -3.70
CA GLU A 195 -1.83 -36.09 -4.64
C GLU A 195 -0.42 -36.44 -4.13
N ALA A 196 0.27 -35.52 -3.45
CA ALA A 196 1.58 -35.81 -2.85
C ALA A 196 1.49 -36.84 -1.71
N LEU A 197 0.47 -36.73 -0.83
CA LEU A 197 0.23 -37.68 0.25
C LEU A 197 -0.18 -39.06 -0.25
N SER A 198 -1.00 -39.14 -1.31
CA SER A 198 -1.43 -40.41 -1.90
C SER A 198 -0.31 -41.12 -2.68
N ARG A 199 0.59 -40.38 -3.34
CA ARG A 199 1.82 -40.94 -3.95
C ARG A 199 2.79 -41.49 -2.90
N LEU A 200 2.97 -40.81 -1.77
CA LEU A 200 3.82 -41.32 -0.67
C LEU A 200 3.26 -42.61 -0.05
N GLN A 201 1.94 -42.70 0.12
CA GLN A 201 1.29 -43.89 0.70
C GLN A 201 1.36 -45.11 -0.23
N SER A 202 1.26 -44.91 -1.55
CA SER A 202 1.35 -45.99 -2.53
C SER A 202 2.78 -46.51 -2.73
N GLU A 203 3.81 -45.68 -2.64
CA GLU A 203 5.22 -46.12 -2.65
C GLU A 203 5.63 -46.91 -1.40
N THR A 204 4.98 -46.64 -0.26
CA THR A 204 5.27 -47.34 1.00
C THR A 204 4.60 -48.73 1.03
N ALA A 205 3.47 -48.90 0.34
CA ALA A 205 2.73 -50.17 0.27
C ALA A 205 3.35 -51.21 -0.69
N LEU A 206 4.26 -50.80 -1.59
CA LEU A 206 4.95 -51.69 -2.54
C LEU A 206 6.28 -52.26 -2.01
N LYS A 207 6.66 -51.95 -0.77
CA LYS A 207 7.94 -52.37 -0.15
C LYS A 207 7.80 -53.49 0.89
N PHE A 208 6.67 -54.19 0.95
CA PHE A 208 6.47 -55.36 1.81
C PHE A 208 6.03 -56.58 1.00
#